data_AF-A0A0P6WG72-F1
#
_entry.id   AF-A0A0P6WG72-F1
#
_cell.length_a   1.000
_cell.length_b   1.000
_cell.length_c   1.000
_cell.angle_alpha   90.00
_cell.angle_beta   90.00
_cell.angle_gamma   90.00
#
_symmetry.space_group_name_H-M   'P 1'
#
loop_
_entity.id
_entity.type
_entity.pdbx_description
1 polymer ?
#
loop_
_entity_poly.entity_id
_entity_poly.type
_entity_poly.pdbx_seq_one_letter_code
_entity_poly.pdbx_strand_id
1 'polypeptide(L)'
;MQRVTNCLYLDGDKVLLLQKPRRNWWVAPGGKMESGESIRDTVIREYREETGIYLKNPDLKGVFTFIIKDGDQIVSEWMMFSFFATEADGVNLQESEEGKIKWHPIDEVKNLPMAEGDYHILDYLLHGKNTIYGTFTYTPDFKLLSYRLDPS
;
A
#
# COMPACT_ATOMS: atom_id res chain seq x y z
N MET A 1 -3.71 -16.03 8.79
CA MET A 1 -3.27 -15.21 7.64
C MET A 1 -3.93 -13.85 7.75
N GLN A 2 -3.15 -12.77 7.80
CA GLN A 2 -3.68 -11.41 7.85
C GLN A 2 -4.04 -10.92 6.43
N ARG A 3 -5.00 -10.01 6.34
CA ARG A 3 -5.42 -9.37 5.09
C ARG A 3 -5.37 -7.86 5.29
N VAL A 4 -4.67 -7.18 4.41
CA VAL A 4 -4.39 -5.74 4.49
C VAL A 4 -4.85 -5.08 3.21
N THR A 5 -5.33 -3.86 3.31
CA THR A 5 -5.67 -3.02 2.15
C THR A 5 -4.88 -1.73 2.24
N ASN A 6 -4.51 -1.16 1.09
CA ASN A 6 -3.99 0.19 1.02
C ASN A 6 -4.50 0.88 -0.24
N CYS A 7 -4.38 2.20 -0.31
CA CYS A 7 -4.73 2.94 -1.51
C CYS A 7 -3.65 3.96 -1.87
N LEU A 8 -3.29 3.99 -3.15
CA LEU A 8 -2.56 5.12 -3.72
C LEU A 8 -3.57 6.14 -4.24
N TYR A 9 -3.74 7.23 -3.51
CA TYR A 9 -4.58 8.36 -3.95
C TYR A 9 -3.73 9.35 -4.73
N LEU A 10 -4.14 9.61 -5.97
CA LEU A 10 -3.53 10.59 -6.87
C LEU A 10 -4.42 11.83 -6.95
N ASP A 11 -3.87 12.99 -6.66
CA ASP A 11 -4.51 14.29 -6.85
C ASP A 11 -3.56 15.21 -7.65
N GLY A 12 -3.98 15.55 -8.87
CA GLY A 12 -3.14 16.25 -9.84
C GLY A 12 -1.87 15.46 -10.17
N ASP A 13 -0.72 15.98 -9.77
CA ASP A 13 0.62 15.42 -9.98
C ASP A 13 1.25 14.84 -8.70
N LYS A 14 0.45 14.65 -7.64
CA LYS A 14 0.93 14.19 -6.33
C LYS A 14 0.16 13.00 -5.81
N VAL A 15 0.87 12.17 -5.06
CA VAL A 15 0.30 11.06 -4.30
C VAL A 15 0.40 11.29 -2.81
N LEU A 16 -0.58 10.80 -2.06
CA LEU A 16 -0.57 10.83 -0.60
C LEU A 16 0.08 9.56 -0.04
N LEU A 17 1.12 9.74 0.77
CA LEU A 17 1.83 8.64 1.43
C LEU A 17 1.93 8.90 2.94
N LEU A 18 2.12 7.81 3.69
CA LEU A 18 2.31 7.82 5.13
C LEU A 18 3.72 7.31 5.47
N GLN A 19 4.43 8.03 6.33
CA GLN A 19 5.75 7.66 6.81
C GLN A 19 5.67 7.02 8.20
N LYS A 20 6.01 5.73 8.30
CA LYS A 20 6.01 5.02 9.58
C LYS A 20 7.22 5.40 10.45
N PRO A 21 7.04 5.66 11.76
CA PRO A 21 8.08 6.20 12.64
C PRO A 21 9.27 5.26 12.87
N ARG A 22 9.06 3.93 12.75
CA ARG A 22 10.09 2.95 13.10
C ARG A 22 11.23 2.86 12.07
N ARG A 23 10.92 2.95 10.78
CA ARG A 23 11.91 2.81 9.68
C ARG A 23 12.01 4.06 8.80
N ASN A 24 11.21 5.09 9.07
CA ASN A 24 11.03 6.26 8.20
C ASN A 24 10.63 5.87 6.77
N TRP A 25 10.04 4.69 6.59
CA TRP A 25 9.59 4.20 5.30
C TRP A 25 8.23 4.78 4.95
N TRP A 26 8.09 5.18 3.69
CA TRP A 26 6.84 5.65 3.11
C TRP A 26 6.04 4.48 2.56
N VAL A 27 4.74 4.49 2.83
CA VAL A 27 3.78 3.49 2.37
C VAL A 27 2.50 4.16 1.90
N ALA A 28 1.75 3.48 1.04
CA ALA A 28 0.37 3.86 0.76
C ALA A 28 -0.47 3.67 2.04
N PRO A 29 -1.28 4.67 2.47
CA PRO A 29 -2.13 4.55 3.64
C PRO A 29 -3.18 3.44 3.53
N GLY A 30 -3.59 2.90 4.67
CA GLY A 30 -4.56 1.83 4.82
C GLY A 30 -4.12 0.80 5.85
N GLY A 31 -4.99 -0.18 6.13
CA GLY A 31 -4.72 -1.15 7.17
C GLY A 31 -5.50 -2.45 7.06
N LYS A 32 -5.81 -3.05 8.20
CA LYS A 32 -6.21 -4.46 8.28
C LYS A 32 -7.72 -4.61 8.09
N MET A 33 -8.11 -5.70 7.44
CA MET A 33 -9.53 -6.05 7.33
C MET A 33 -10.10 -6.50 8.67
N GLU A 34 -11.27 -5.97 9.03
CA GLU A 34 -12.07 -6.46 10.14
C GLU A 34 -13.01 -7.61 9.71
N SER A 35 -13.64 -8.26 10.69
CA SER A 35 -14.56 -9.37 10.43
C SER A 35 -15.85 -8.87 9.80
N GLY A 36 -16.19 -9.39 8.62
CA GLY A 36 -17.42 -9.06 7.90
C GLY A 36 -17.27 -7.95 6.85
N GLU A 37 -16.11 -7.29 6.78
CA GLU A 37 -15.84 -6.27 5.76
C GLU A 37 -15.47 -6.87 4.40
N SER A 38 -15.91 -6.21 3.32
CA SER A 38 -15.28 -6.39 2.01
C SER A 38 -13.95 -5.64 1.97
N ILE A 39 -13.06 -6.04 1.05
CA ILE A 39 -11.78 -5.31 0.83
C ILE A 39 -11.98 -3.83 0.48
N ARG A 40 -13.13 -3.49 -0.14
CA ARG A 40 -13.46 -2.12 -0.51
C ARG A 40 -13.96 -1.32 0.71
N ASP A 41 -14.72 -1.94 1.59
CA ASP A 41 -15.16 -1.29 2.83
C ASP A 41 -13.96 -1.02 3.75
N THR A 42 -13.07 -2.00 3.89
CA THR A 42 -11.84 -1.86 4.68
C THR A 42 -10.98 -0.71 4.16
N VAL A 43 -10.69 -0.63 2.85
CA VAL A 43 -9.81 0.43 2.35
C VAL A 43 -10.43 1.82 2.53
N ILE A 44 -11.75 1.96 2.38
CA ILE A 44 -12.42 3.25 2.57
C ILE A 44 -12.39 3.67 4.05
N ARG A 45 -12.64 2.72 4.98
CA ARG A 45 -12.63 2.99 6.43
C ARG A 45 -11.23 3.34 6.91
N GLU A 46 -10.25 2.46 6.68
CA GLU A 46 -8.87 2.61 7.13
C GLU A 46 -8.23 3.88 6.56
N TYR A 47 -8.43 4.14 5.27
CA TYR A 47 -7.87 5.34 4.64
C TYR A 47 -8.43 6.61 5.26
N ARG A 48 -9.73 6.63 5.60
CA ARG A 48 -10.35 7.76 6.28
C ARG A 48 -9.87 7.92 7.72
N GLU A 49 -9.70 6.84 8.46
CA GLU A 49 -9.19 6.86 9.83
C GLU A 49 -7.75 7.40 9.88
N GLU A 50 -6.89 6.93 8.96
CA GLU A 50 -5.51 7.38 8.91
C GLU A 50 -5.37 8.80 8.36
N THR A 51 -6.11 9.17 7.31
CA THR A 51 -5.83 10.41 6.55
C THR A 51 -6.89 11.49 6.65
N GLY A 52 -8.07 11.20 7.22
CA GLY A 52 -9.24 12.08 7.16
C GLY A 52 -9.92 12.16 5.78
N ILE A 53 -9.41 11.46 4.78
CA ILE A 53 -9.90 11.48 3.40
C ILE A 53 -10.87 10.32 3.14
N TYR A 54 -12.02 10.65 2.54
CA TYR A 54 -12.99 9.67 2.08
C TYR A 54 -12.82 9.40 0.58
N LEU A 55 -12.28 8.23 0.24
CA LEU A 55 -12.06 7.81 -1.14
C LEU A 55 -13.38 7.57 -1.88
N LYS A 56 -13.52 8.11 -3.09
CA LYS A 56 -14.62 7.81 -3.99
C LYS A 56 -14.20 6.74 -4.99
N ASN A 57 -14.97 5.67 -5.03
CA ASN A 57 -14.80 4.58 -6.00
C ASN A 57 -13.35 4.09 -6.18
N PRO A 58 -12.63 3.71 -5.10
CA PRO A 58 -11.29 3.17 -5.25
C PRO A 58 -11.31 1.88 -6.08
N ASP A 59 -10.40 1.79 -7.05
CA ASP A 59 -10.26 0.66 -7.96
C ASP A 59 -9.23 -0.33 -7.45
N LEU A 60 -9.59 -1.61 -7.36
CA LEU A 60 -8.63 -2.66 -7.01
C LEU A 60 -7.65 -2.88 -8.17
N LYS A 61 -6.38 -2.58 -7.92
CA LYS A 61 -5.32 -2.64 -8.93
C LYS A 61 -4.24 -3.67 -8.61
N GLY A 62 -4.10 -4.09 -7.36
CA GLY A 62 -3.08 -5.06 -6.96
C GLY A 62 -3.60 -6.11 -5.99
N VAL A 63 -3.24 -7.37 -6.20
CA VAL A 63 -3.50 -8.47 -5.27
C VAL A 63 -2.20 -9.23 -5.03
N PHE A 64 -1.67 -9.12 -3.82
CA PHE A 64 -0.33 -9.61 -3.51
C PHE A 64 -0.33 -10.54 -2.31
N THR A 65 0.51 -11.58 -2.39
CA THR A 65 0.90 -12.39 -1.24
C THR A 65 2.30 -12.01 -0.79
N PHE A 66 2.47 -11.74 0.48
CA PHE A 66 3.77 -11.47 1.10
C PHE A 66 4.16 -12.64 1.99
N ILE A 67 5.37 -13.12 1.82
CA ILE A 67 5.93 -14.26 2.54
C ILE A 67 7.20 -13.80 3.25
N ILE A 68 7.31 -14.08 4.54
CA ILE A 68 8.57 -13.98 5.27
C ILE A 68 9.18 -15.36 5.40
N LYS A 69 10.42 -15.51 4.94
CA LYS A 69 11.21 -16.73 5.11
C LYS A 69 12.40 -16.50 6.04
N ASP A 70 12.59 -17.43 6.97
CA ASP A 70 13.84 -17.57 7.72
C ASP A 70 14.51 -18.88 7.26
N GLY A 71 15.56 -18.75 6.45
CA GLY A 71 16.10 -19.85 5.64
C GLY A 71 15.04 -20.39 4.67
N ASP A 72 14.77 -21.69 4.73
CA ASP A 72 13.77 -22.37 3.90
C ASP A 72 12.36 -22.40 4.52
N GLN A 73 12.21 -21.94 5.78
CA GLN A 73 10.94 -21.99 6.49
C GLN A 73 10.14 -20.71 6.29
N ILE A 74 8.85 -20.86 5.96
CA ILE A 74 7.90 -19.74 5.95
C ILE A 74 7.48 -19.46 7.40
N VAL A 75 7.80 -18.27 7.90
CA VAL A 75 7.50 -17.86 9.29
C VAL A 75 6.33 -16.89 9.39
N SER A 76 5.97 -16.22 8.28
CA SER A 76 4.80 -15.34 8.21
C SER A 76 4.28 -15.24 6.78
N GLU A 77 2.95 -15.09 6.64
CA GLU A 77 2.28 -14.89 5.37
C GLU A 77 1.05 -13.97 5.54
N TRP A 78 0.91 -13.00 4.65
CA TRP A 78 -0.27 -12.13 4.58
C TRP A 78 -0.61 -11.75 3.15
N MET A 79 -1.84 -11.29 2.95
CA MET A 79 -2.31 -10.74 1.68
C MET A 79 -2.42 -9.23 1.75
N MET A 80 -2.12 -8.55 0.64
CA MET A 80 -2.32 -7.12 0.46
C MET A 80 -3.17 -6.87 -0.79
N PHE A 81 -4.21 -6.06 -0.63
CA PHE A 81 -5.08 -5.59 -1.71
C PHE A 81 -4.84 -4.10 -1.91
N SER A 82 -4.20 -3.75 -3.01
CA SER A 82 -3.83 -2.37 -3.31
C SER A 82 -4.84 -1.73 -4.25
N PHE A 83 -5.35 -0.60 -3.83
CA PHE A 83 -6.30 0.21 -4.56
C PHE A 83 -5.65 1.46 -5.14
N PHE A 84 -6.31 2.02 -6.14
CA PHE A 84 -5.96 3.31 -6.72
C PHE A 84 -7.20 4.20 -6.74
N ALA A 85 -7.04 5.49 -6.48
CA ALA A 85 -8.13 6.45 -6.50
C ALA A 85 -7.65 7.80 -7.05
N THR A 86 -8.56 8.53 -7.69
CA THR A 86 -8.36 9.89 -8.20
C THR A 86 -9.43 10.86 -7.75
N GLU A 87 -10.44 10.37 -7.03
CA GLU A 87 -11.54 11.16 -6.51
C GLU A 87 -11.71 10.89 -5.02
N ALA A 88 -11.90 11.95 -4.24
CA ALA A 88 -12.16 11.86 -2.81
C ALA A 88 -12.91 13.09 -2.28
N ASP A 89 -13.37 13.01 -1.03
CA ASP A 89 -13.82 14.14 -0.21
C ASP A 89 -13.03 14.20 1.09
N GLY A 90 -13.13 15.31 1.83
CA GLY A 90 -12.58 15.44 3.17
C GLY A 90 -11.32 16.30 3.24
N VAL A 91 -10.69 16.31 4.41
CA VAL A 91 -9.51 17.15 4.69
C VAL A 91 -8.36 16.23 5.10
N ASN A 92 -7.23 16.39 4.42
CA ASN A 92 -6.00 15.68 4.69
C ASN A 92 -5.45 16.01 6.09
N LEU A 93 -5.39 15.00 6.97
CA LEU A 93 -4.64 15.05 8.22
C LEU A 93 -3.13 15.12 7.92
N GLN A 94 -2.37 15.84 8.74
CA GLN A 94 -0.91 15.91 8.59
C GLN A 94 -0.18 14.77 9.32
N GLU A 95 -0.86 14.14 10.28
CA GLU A 95 -0.31 13.11 11.14
C GLU A 95 -1.45 12.21 11.66
N SER A 96 -1.15 10.94 11.85
CA SER A 96 -2.00 9.94 12.51
C SER A 96 -1.18 9.18 13.56
N GLU A 97 -1.81 8.26 14.28
CA GLU A 97 -1.10 7.36 15.21
C GLU A 97 -0.03 6.51 14.50
N GLU A 98 -0.19 6.27 13.20
CA GLU A 98 0.71 5.46 12.37
C GLU A 98 1.90 6.26 11.80
N GLY A 99 1.84 7.60 11.83
CA GLY A 99 2.96 8.47 11.48
C GLY A 99 2.57 9.71 10.67
N LYS A 100 3.55 10.25 9.92
CA LYS A 100 3.40 11.52 9.19
C LYS A 100 2.79 11.29 7.81
N ILE A 101 1.88 12.16 7.43
CA ILE A 101 1.15 12.04 6.16
C ILE A 101 1.58 13.19 5.26
N LYS A 102 1.97 12.89 4.02
CA LYS A 102 2.51 13.90 3.12
C LYS A 102 2.18 13.62 1.67
N TRP A 103 1.92 14.70 0.95
CA TRP A 103 1.84 14.72 -0.50
C TRP A 103 3.23 14.71 -1.13
N HIS A 104 3.44 13.81 -2.08
CA HIS A 104 4.68 13.66 -2.83
C HIS A 104 4.42 13.79 -4.33
N PRO A 105 5.22 14.59 -5.06
CA PRO A 105 5.24 14.54 -6.52
C PRO A 105 5.49 13.12 -7.02
N ILE A 106 4.79 12.69 -8.06
CA ILE A 106 4.88 11.32 -8.60
C ILE A 106 6.32 10.96 -8.97
N ASP A 107 7.05 11.90 -9.56
CA ASP A 107 8.43 11.73 -10.03
C ASP A 107 9.46 11.57 -8.89
N GLU A 108 9.10 12.00 -7.68
CA GLU A 108 9.91 11.86 -6.46
C GLU A 108 9.68 10.52 -5.73
N VAL A 109 8.56 9.84 -5.97
CA VAL A 109 8.15 8.63 -5.21
C VAL A 109 9.24 7.55 -5.22
N LYS A 110 9.89 7.34 -6.37
CA LYS A 110 10.98 6.36 -6.54
C LYS A 110 12.23 6.63 -5.68
N ASN A 111 12.37 7.84 -5.15
CA ASN A 111 13.51 8.24 -4.32
C ASN A 111 13.19 8.18 -2.82
N LEU A 112 11.94 7.91 -2.44
CA LEU A 112 11.52 7.83 -1.05
C LEU A 112 11.96 6.50 -0.44
N PRO A 113 12.42 6.49 0.82
CA PRO A 113 12.74 5.23 1.49
C PRO A 113 11.46 4.41 1.67
N MET A 114 11.41 3.22 1.10
CA MET A 114 10.33 2.23 1.27
C MET A 114 10.87 0.81 1.12
N ALA A 115 10.03 -0.21 1.35
CA ALA A 115 10.40 -1.59 1.09
C ALA A 115 10.61 -1.80 -0.43
N GLU A 116 11.56 -2.66 -0.80
CA GLU A 116 11.94 -2.86 -2.21
C GLU A 116 10.75 -3.26 -3.12
N GLY A 117 9.83 -4.10 -2.62
CA GLY A 117 8.64 -4.48 -3.38
C GLY A 117 7.62 -3.36 -3.55
N ASP A 118 7.57 -2.39 -2.64
CA ASP A 118 6.60 -1.30 -2.71
C ASP A 118 6.90 -0.37 -3.89
N TYR A 119 8.17 -0.20 -4.29
CA TYR A 119 8.50 0.56 -5.51
C TYR A 119 7.83 -0.05 -6.75
N HIS A 120 7.87 -1.38 -6.89
CA HIS A 120 7.24 -2.08 -8.00
C HIS A 120 5.71 -1.96 -7.97
N ILE A 121 5.12 -2.02 -6.77
CA ILE A 121 3.67 -1.91 -6.59
C ILE A 121 3.21 -0.50 -6.92
N LEU A 122 3.80 0.53 -6.31
CA LEU A 122 3.39 1.92 -6.51
C LEU A 122 3.59 2.36 -7.97
N ASP A 123 4.69 1.97 -8.61
CA ASP A 123 4.91 2.25 -10.03
C ASP A 123 3.81 1.63 -10.90
N TYR A 124 3.42 0.38 -10.63
CA TYR A 124 2.32 -0.25 -11.35
C TYR A 124 0.97 0.42 -11.04
N LEU A 125 0.69 0.83 -9.81
CA LEU A 125 -0.56 1.51 -9.47
C LEU A 125 -0.71 2.82 -10.26
N LEU A 126 0.39 3.54 -10.50
CA LEU A 126 0.41 4.81 -11.23
C LEU A 126 0.22 4.65 -12.74
N HIS A 127 0.81 3.61 -13.34
CA HIS A 127 0.92 3.47 -14.79
C HIS A 127 0.10 2.31 -15.38
N GLY A 128 -0.26 1.35 -14.54
CA GLY A 128 -0.94 0.11 -14.89
C GLY A 128 -2.44 0.28 -15.15
N LYS A 129 -2.92 -0.36 -16.21
CA LYS A 129 -4.35 -0.30 -16.58
C LYS A 129 -5.19 -1.38 -15.90
N ASN A 130 -4.65 -2.59 -15.81
CA ASN A 130 -5.38 -3.76 -15.31
C ASN A 130 -5.00 -4.04 -13.86
N THR A 131 -5.60 -5.08 -13.28
CA THR A 131 -5.15 -5.61 -11.99
C THR A 131 -3.86 -6.41 -12.17
N ILE A 132 -2.89 -6.19 -11.31
CA ILE A 132 -1.67 -6.99 -11.17
C ILE A 132 -1.78 -7.94 -9.99
N TYR A 133 -1.17 -9.11 -10.15
CA TYR A 133 -1.07 -10.15 -9.14
C TYR A 133 0.40 -10.36 -8.83
N GLY A 134 0.71 -10.73 -7.59
CA GLY A 134 2.10 -11.03 -7.28
C GLY A 134 2.35 -11.74 -5.98
N THR A 135 3.59 -12.20 -5.85
CA THR A 135 4.11 -12.75 -4.61
C THR A 135 5.47 -12.14 -4.34
N PHE A 136 5.66 -11.60 -3.15
CA PHE A 136 6.93 -11.08 -2.69
C PHE A 136 7.43 -11.92 -1.51
N THR A 137 8.68 -12.35 -1.56
CA THR A 137 9.31 -13.11 -0.49
C THR A 137 10.42 -12.27 0.13
N TYR A 138 10.37 -12.09 1.45
CA TYR A 138 11.33 -11.31 2.22
C TYR A 138 11.99 -12.15 3.31
N THR A 139 13.12 -11.66 3.81
CA THR A 139 13.71 -12.08 5.10
C THR A 139 12.97 -11.47 6.30
N PRO A 140 13.23 -11.90 7.55
CA PRO A 140 12.60 -11.32 8.74
C PRO A 140 12.94 -9.84 8.98
N ASP A 141 14.06 -9.37 8.43
CA ASP A 141 14.46 -7.96 8.43
C ASP A 141 13.86 -7.15 7.27
N PHE A 142 13.00 -7.74 6.43
CA PHE A 142 12.35 -7.13 5.26
C PHE A 142 13.30 -6.80 4.10
N LYS A 143 14.34 -7.61 3.90
CA LYS A 143 15.13 -7.60 2.66
C LYS A 143 14.43 -8.48 1.62
N LEU A 144 14.25 -7.95 0.40
CA LEU A 144 13.57 -8.70 -0.66
C LEU A 144 14.46 -9.83 -1.18
N LEU A 145 13.95 -11.06 -1.14
CA LEU A 145 14.63 -12.26 -1.65
C LEU A 145 14.25 -12.54 -3.10
N SER A 146 12.96 -12.46 -3.40
CA SER A 146 12.43 -12.67 -4.75
C SER A 146 11.01 -12.11 -4.87
N TYR A 147 10.59 -11.84 -6.10
CA TYR A 147 9.20 -11.52 -6.40
C TYR A 147 8.76 -12.11 -7.73
N ARG A 148 7.45 -12.27 -7.88
CA ARG A 148 6.78 -12.60 -9.14
C ARG A 148 5.61 -11.65 -9.30
N LEU A 149 5.48 -11.06 -10.49
CA LEU A 149 4.40 -10.17 -10.88
C LEU A 149 3.76 -10.67 -12.17
N ASP A 150 2.45 -10.50 -12.30
CA ASP A 150 1.63 -10.94 -13.44
C ASP A 150 0.44 -9.99 -13.63
N PRO A 151 0.21 -9.36 -14.80
CA PRO A 151 1.03 -9.47 -16.01
C PRO A 151 2.42 -8.86 -15.82
N SER A 152 3.42 -9.57 -16.37
CA SER A 152 4.83 -9.14 -16.41
C SER A 152 5.07 -8.08 -17.47
#